data_AF-A0A654TSZ1-F1
#
_entry.id   AF-A0A654TSZ1-F1
#
_cell.length_a   1.000
_cell.length_b   1.000
_cell.length_c   1.000
_cell.angle_alpha   90.00
_cell.angle_beta   90.00
_cell.angle_gamma   90.00
#
_symmetry.space_group_name_H-M   'P 1'
#
loop_
_entity.id
_entity.type
_entity.pdbx_description
1 polymer ?
#
loop_
_entity_poly.entity_id
_entity_poly.type
_entity_poly.pdbx_seq_one_letter_code
_entity_poly.pdbx_strand_id
1 'polypeptide(L)'
;MADAGSNREAVRLFGAADAARGRMGAVRFGIYQAGCNSSLATLRKSMGDSEFDDAWAEGTALSIDEAIAYAQRGRGARKRPTSGWGALTPTELEVALLVGEGLSNKEIGVRLFISPRTVHSHLTHVYTKLGLSSRLQLAQQAARRGESERGPSRP
;
A
#
# COMPACT_ATOMS: atom_id res chain seq x y z
N MET A 1 7.51 3.42 -19.23
CA MET A 1 6.42 3.57 -20.22
C MET A 1 5.19 2.76 -19.80
N ALA A 2 4.62 3.05 -18.62
CA ALA A 2 3.43 2.39 -18.07
C ALA A 2 2.39 3.44 -17.59
N ASP A 3 2.35 4.60 -18.23
CA ASP A 3 1.69 5.81 -17.72
C ASP A 3 0.40 6.16 -18.49
N ALA A 4 0.37 5.98 -19.82
CA ALA A 4 -0.81 6.36 -20.63
C ALA A 4 -2.04 5.48 -20.38
N GLY A 5 -1.88 4.15 -20.30
CA GLY A 5 -2.99 3.23 -20.01
C GLY A 5 -3.59 3.47 -18.62
N SER A 6 -2.73 3.68 -17.62
CA SER A 6 -3.13 3.97 -16.24
C SER A 6 -3.91 5.30 -16.13
N ASN A 7 -3.51 6.32 -16.88
CA ASN A 7 -4.19 7.62 -16.87
C ASN A 7 -5.57 7.54 -17.55
N ARG A 8 -5.68 6.85 -18.69
CA ARG A 8 -6.98 6.63 -19.37
C ARG A 8 -7.96 5.85 -18.49
N GLU A 9 -7.50 4.79 -17.85
CA GLU A 9 -8.30 4.00 -16.91
C GLU A 9 -8.78 4.85 -15.73
N ALA A 10 -7.92 5.72 -15.19
CA ALA A 10 -8.28 6.62 -14.10
C ALA A 10 -9.40 7.60 -14.53
N VAL A 11 -9.27 8.25 -15.69
CA VAL A 11 -10.29 9.17 -16.22
C VAL A 11 -11.62 8.45 -16.44
N ARG A 12 -11.59 7.24 -17.01
CA ARG A 12 -12.79 6.43 -17.23
C ARG A 12 -13.48 6.05 -15.91
N LEU A 13 -12.71 5.72 -14.86
CA LEU A 13 -13.26 5.48 -13.52
C LEU A 13 -13.88 6.73 -12.91
N PHE A 14 -13.25 7.90 -13.08
CA PHE A 14 -13.82 9.15 -12.59
C PHE A 14 -15.14 9.50 -13.29
N GLY A 15 -15.22 9.35 -14.61
CA GLY A 15 -16.46 9.56 -15.39
C GLY A 15 -17.57 8.61 -14.95
N ALA A 16 -17.26 7.31 -14.78
CA ALA A 16 -18.22 6.32 -14.30
C ALA A 16 -18.73 6.63 -12.88
N ALA A 17 -17.84 7.02 -11.98
CA ALA A 17 -18.19 7.42 -10.62
C ALA A 17 -19.02 8.71 -10.59
N ASP A 18 -18.86 9.60 -11.57
CA ASP A 18 -19.66 10.82 -11.72
C ASP A 18 -21.08 10.54 -12.19
N ALA A 19 -21.23 9.75 -13.25
CA ALA A 19 -22.53 9.31 -13.75
C ALA A 19 -23.29 8.47 -12.71
N ALA A 20 -22.61 7.60 -11.96
CA ALA A 20 -23.23 6.83 -10.88
C ALA A 20 -23.76 7.74 -9.75
N ARG A 21 -22.96 8.74 -9.33
CA ARG A 21 -23.37 9.73 -8.31
C ARG A 21 -24.59 10.53 -8.76
N GLY A 22 -24.59 11.02 -10.00
CA GLY A 22 -25.72 11.75 -10.57
C GLY A 22 -27.02 10.95 -10.56
N ARG A 23 -26.96 9.67 -10.97
CA ARG A 23 -28.12 8.76 -10.94
C ARG A 23 -28.68 8.48 -9.54
N MET A 24 -27.81 8.42 -8.54
CA MET A 24 -28.19 8.18 -7.14
C MET A 24 -28.60 9.46 -6.40
N GLY A 25 -28.49 10.64 -7.02
CA GLY A 25 -28.67 11.93 -6.33
C GLY A 25 -27.60 12.19 -5.25
N ALA A 26 -26.46 11.51 -5.33
CA ALA A 26 -25.40 11.60 -4.34
C ALA A 26 -24.41 12.71 -4.67
N VAL A 27 -24.15 13.60 -3.71
CA VAL A 27 -23.13 14.65 -3.83
C VAL A 27 -21.80 14.15 -3.26
N ARG A 28 -20.69 14.57 -3.89
CA ARG A 28 -19.37 14.31 -3.31
C ARG A 28 -19.16 15.26 -2.12
N PHE A 29 -18.84 14.72 -0.95
CA PHE A 29 -18.48 15.53 0.21
C PHE A 29 -17.28 16.46 -0.12
N GLY A 30 -17.35 17.71 0.34
CA GLY A 30 -16.37 18.76 -0.01
C GLY A 30 -14.92 18.38 0.27
N ILE A 31 -14.67 17.61 1.34
CA ILE A 31 -13.32 17.12 1.71
C ILE A 31 -12.66 16.26 0.61
N TYR A 32 -13.44 15.59 -0.24
CA TYR A 32 -12.94 14.77 -1.34
C TYR A 32 -13.02 15.49 -2.69
N GLN A 33 -13.75 16.61 -2.77
CA GLN A 33 -13.98 17.33 -4.02
C GLN A 33 -12.71 18.02 -4.51
N ALA A 34 -11.97 18.70 -3.61
CA ALA A 34 -10.73 19.36 -3.96
C ALA A 34 -9.69 18.38 -4.53
N GLY A 35 -9.49 17.23 -3.86
CA GLY A 35 -8.58 16.18 -4.34
C GLY A 35 -8.99 15.62 -5.71
N CYS A 36 -10.29 15.38 -5.92
CA CYS A 36 -10.80 14.91 -7.21
C CYS A 36 -10.53 15.91 -8.34
N ASN A 37 -10.79 17.20 -8.10
CA ASN A 37 -10.58 18.24 -9.09
C ASN A 37 -9.09 18.36 -9.46
N SER A 38 -8.20 18.31 -8.46
CA SER A 38 -6.76 18.31 -8.70
C SER A 38 -6.31 17.10 -9.53
N SER A 39 -6.79 15.89 -9.20
CA SER A 39 -6.47 14.68 -9.99
C SER A 39 -6.96 14.78 -11.44
N LEU A 40 -8.18 15.26 -11.66
CA LEU A 40 -8.73 15.45 -13.02
C LEU A 40 -7.95 16.50 -13.81
N ALA A 41 -7.56 17.60 -13.18
CA ALA A 41 -6.72 18.62 -13.82
C ALA A 41 -5.34 18.07 -14.22
N THR A 42 -4.71 17.27 -13.36
CA THR A 42 -3.44 16.60 -13.67
C THR A 42 -3.59 15.63 -14.84
N LEU A 43 -4.62 14.78 -14.83
CA LEU A 43 -4.88 13.80 -15.90
C LEU A 43 -5.16 14.47 -17.24
N ARG A 44 -5.96 15.54 -17.23
CA ARG A 44 -6.27 16.33 -18.44
C ARG A 44 -5.00 16.97 -19.02
N LYS A 45 -4.13 17.49 -18.17
CA LYS A 45 -2.83 18.06 -18.59
C LYS A 45 -1.88 17.00 -19.15
N SER A 46 -1.86 15.78 -18.59
CA SER A 46 -0.91 14.74 -19.00
C SER A 46 -1.30 14.04 -20.31
N MET A 47 -2.60 13.87 -20.57
CA MET A 47 -3.11 13.14 -21.75
C MET A 47 -3.58 14.06 -22.89
N GLY A 48 -3.88 15.32 -22.57
CA GLY A 48 -4.51 16.26 -23.50
C GLY A 48 -6.04 16.14 -23.52
N ASP A 49 -6.69 17.19 -24.02
CA ASP A 49 -8.15 17.36 -23.93
C ASP A 49 -8.93 16.25 -24.66
N SER A 50 -8.54 15.90 -25.89
CA SER A 50 -9.28 14.89 -26.67
C SER A 50 -9.26 13.51 -26.03
N GLU A 51 -8.08 13.06 -25.57
CA GLU A 51 -7.96 11.73 -24.97
C GLU A 51 -8.69 11.65 -23.62
N PHE A 52 -8.66 12.75 -22.86
CA PHE A 52 -9.42 12.90 -21.63
C PHE A 52 -10.93 12.85 -21.89
N ASP A 53 -11.44 13.63 -22.85
CA ASP A 53 -12.87 13.73 -23.13
C ASP A 53 -13.43 12.40 -23.65
N ASP A 54 -12.67 11.67 -24.49
CA ASP A 54 -13.02 10.33 -24.94
C ASP A 54 -13.10 9.33 -23.78
N ALA A 55 -12.08 9.31 -22.92
CA ALA A 55 -12.04 8.41 -21.76
C ALA A 55 -13.14 8.74 -20.74
N TRP A 56 -13.46 10.03 -20.58
CA TRP A 56 -14.56 10.49 -19.73
C TRP A 56 -15.91 10.02 -20.26
N ALA A 57 -16.16 10.18 -21.58
CA ALA A 57 -17.38 9.72 -22.24
C ALA A 57 -17.55 8.19 -22.15
N GLU A 58 -16.48 7.43 -22.35
CA GLU A 58 -16.50 5.97 -22.14
C GLU A 58 -16.85 5.57 -20.70
N GLY A 59 -16.49 6.41 -19.72
CA GLY A 59 -16.77 6.19 -18.31
C GLY A 59 -18.22 6.48 -17.95
N THR A 60 -18.72 7.65 -18.37
CA THR A 60 -20.09 8.09 -18.09
C THR A 60 -21.14 7.23 -18.76
N ALA A 61 -20.80 6.56 -19.87
CA ALA A 61 -21.66 5.62 -20.57
C ALA A 61 -21.87 4.29 -19.82
N LEU A 62 -21.05 3.96 -18.81
CA LEU A 62 -21.17 2.68 -18.10
C LEU A 62 -22.42 2.63 -17.21
N SER A 63 -23.12 1.50 -17.22
CA SER A 63 -24.04 1.14 -16.15
C SER A 63 -23.30 1.00 -14.80
N ILE A 64 -24.04 1.01 -13.69
CA ILE A 64 -23.44 0.83 -12.36
C ILE A 64 -22.72 -0.52 -12.27
N ASP A 65 -23.33 -1.58 -12.78
CA ASP A 65 -22.75 -2.94 -12.77
C ASP A 65 -21.49 -3.02 -13.64
N GLU A 66 -21.49 -2.41 -14.82
CA GLU A 66 -20.30 -2.35 -15.68
C GLU A 66 -19.19 -1.51 -15.07
N ALA A 67 -19.52 -0.41 -14.38
CA ALA A 67 -18.56 0.41 -13.66
C ALA A 67 -17.91 -0.36 -12.50
N ILE A 68 -18.69 -1.17 -11.77
CA ILE A 68 -18.19 -2.06 -10.72
C ILE A 68 -17.25 -3.11 -11.32
N ALA A 69 -17.68 -3.80 -12.39
CA ALA A 69 -16.85 -4.80 -13.06
C ALA A 69 -15.57 -4.19 -13.66
N TYR A 70 -15.64 -2.96 -14.18
CA TYR A 70 -14.49 -2.23 -14.68
C TYR A 70 -13.49 -1.87 -13.57
N ALA A 71 -13.98 -1.34 -12.44
CA ALA A 71 -13.14 -1.03 -11.29
C ALA A 71 -12.45 -2.27 -10.70
N GLN A 72 -13.11 -3.42 -10.70
CA GLN A 72 -12.54 -4.68 -10.23
C GLN A 72 -11.40 -5.20 -11.11
N ARG A 73 -11.41 -4.90 -12.42
CA ARG A 73 -10.33 -5.29 -13.36
C ARG A 73 -9.03 -4.54 -13.11
N GLY A 74 -9.08 -3.22 -12.89
CA GLY A 74 -7.90 -2.39 -12.61
C GLY A 74 -7.35 -2.57 -11.19
N ARG A 75 -8.17 -3.10 -10.27
CA ARG A 75 -7.77 -3.55 -8.94
C ARG A 75 -7.13 -4.94 -9.02
N GLY A 76 -6.07 -5.10 -9.82
CA GLY A 76 -5.13 -6.18 -9.55
C GLY A 76 -4.79 -6.10 -8.07
N ALA A 77 -5.05 -7.17 -7.31
CA ALA A 77 -5.01 -7.11 -5.86
C ALA A 77 -3.68 -6.47 -5.44
N ARG A 78 -3.71 -5.28 -4.82
CA ARG A 78 -2.59 -4.82 -4.00
C ARG A 78 -2.53 -5.81 -2.84
N LYS A 79 -1.96 -6.99 -3.10
CA LYS A 79 -1.61 -7.97 -2.09
C LYS A 79 -0.47 -7.33 -1.34
N ARG A 80 -0.82 -6.56 -0.30
CA ARG A 80 0.12 -6.35 0.80
C ARG A 80 0.62 -7.76 1.15
N PRO A 81 1.94 -8.01 1.10
CA PRO A 81 2.46 -9.34 1.39
C PRO A 81 1.88 -9.79 2.73
N THR A 82 1.27 -10.97 2.75
CA THR A 82 0.72 -11.56 3.98
C THR A 82 1.78 -12.36 4.74
N SER A 83 2.89 -12.66 4.08
CA SER A 83 4.04 -13.39 4.63
C SER A 83 5.36 -12.80 4.14
N GLY A 84 6.45 -13.15 4.83
CA GLY A 84 7.79 -12.64 4.59
C GLY A 84 8.02 -11.24 5.15
N TRP A 85 9.23 -10.72 4.97
CA TRP A 85 9.67 -9.44 5.55
C TRP A 85 8.82 -8.24 5.10
N GLY A 86 8.28 -8.26 3.88
CA GLY A 86 7.36 -7.22 3.38
C GLY A 86 5.97 -7.22 4.03
N ALA A 87 5.65 -8.24 4.83
CA ALA A 87 4.40 -8.34 5.59
C ALA A 87 4.49 -7.70 6.98
N LEU A 88 5.71 -7.42 7.47
CA LEU A 88 5.91 -6.83 8.78
C LEU A 88 5.43 -5.37 8.80
N THR A 89 4.84 -4.98 9.92
CA THR A 89 4.61 -3.55 10.21
C THR A 89 5.94 -2.87 10.56
N PRO A 90 6.01 -1.53 10.53
CA PRO A 90 7.23 -0.81 10.92
C PRO A 90 7.74 -1.23 12.30
N THR A 91 6.85 -1.32 13.30
CA THR A 91 7.21 -1.75 14.66
C THR A 91 7.65 -3.21 14.73
N GLU A 92 7.01 -4.12 13.98
CA GLU A 92 7.42 -5.52 13.93
C GLU A 92 8.79 -5.69 13.28
N LEU A 93 9.09 -4.92 12.23
CA LEU A 93 10.40 -4.91 11.59
C LEU A 93 11.47 -4.40 12.56
N GLU A 94 11.20 -3.29 13.25
CA GLU A 94 12.12 -2.73 14.24
C GLU A 94 12.41 -3.72 15.37
N VAL A 95 11.37 -4.37 15.93
CA VAL A 95 11.55 -5.45 16.92
C VAL A 95 12.40 -6.59 16.35
N ALA A 96 12.15 -7.04 15.12
CA ALA A 96 12.91 -8.11 14.48
C ALA A 96 14.40 -7.76 14.30
N LEU A 97 14.71 -6.51 13.92
CA LEU A 97 16.08 -6.04 13.76
C LEU A 97 16.82 -5.98 15.10
N LEU A 98 16.18 -5.47 16.16
CA LEU A 98 16.78 -5.45 17.50
C LEU A 98 17.03 -6.86 18.06
N VAL A 99 16.21 -7.85 17.68
CA VAL A 99 16.52 -9.25 17.96
C VAL A 99 17.76 -9.74 17.20
N GLY A 100 17.94 -9.30 15.94
CA GLY A 100 19.17 -9.55 15.17
C GLY A 100 20.43 -8.94 15.79
N GLU A 101 20.28 -7.81 16.48
CA GLU A 101 21.34 -7.18 17.28
C GLU A 101 21.59 -7.88 18.64
N GLY A 102 20.78 -8.88 19.00
CA GLY A 102 20.94 -9.67 20.22
C GLY A 102 20.18 -9.15 21.45
N LEU A 103 19.39 -8.06 21.33
CA LEU A 103 18.72 -7.44 22.48
C LEU A 103 17.56 -8.28 23.02
N SER A 104 17.52 -8.52 24.32
CA SER A 104 16.40 -9.18 25.01
C SER A 104 15.09 -8.38 24.92
N ASN A 105 13.95 -9.03 25.17
CA ASN A 105 12.64 -8.36 25.15
C ASN A 105 12.57 -7.18 26.15
N LYS A 106 13.34 -7.24 27.26
CA LYS A 106 13.41 -6.17 28.24
C LYS A 106 14.14 -4.95 27.66
N GLU A 107 15.28 -5.17 27.02
CA GLU A 107 16.07 -4.11 26.38
C GLU A 107 15.32 -3.48 25.20
N ILE A 108 14.66 -4.31 24.37
CA ILE A 108 13.78 -3.84 23.29
C ILE A 108 12.64 -2.99 23.85
N GLY A 109 12.00 -3.43 24.93
CA GLY A 109 10.92 -2.70 25.58
C GLY A 109 11.36 -1.31 26.07
N VAL A 110 12.55 -1.23 26.67
CA VAL A 110 13.16 0.05 27.08
C VAL A 110 13.41 0.94 25.87
N ARG A 111 13.98 0.40 24.78
CA ARG A 111 14.35 1.16 23.59
C ARG A 111 13.14 1.69 22.82
N LEU A 112 12.07 0.90 22.75
CA LEU A 112 10.84 1.23 22.03
C LEU A 112 9.76 1.85 22.93
N PHE A 113 10.07 2.11 24.21
CA PHE A 113 9.13 2.64 25.21
C PHE A 113 7.82 1.82 25.32
N ILE A 114 7.93 0.50 25.26
CA ILE A 114 6.80 -0.45 25.39
C ILE A 114 7.10 -1.55 26.41
N SER A 115 6.06 -2.21 26.91
CA SER A 115 6.25 -3.30 27.87
C SER A 115 6.95 -4.51 27.22
N PRO A 116 7.74 -5.30 27.97
CA PRO A 116 8.31 -6.57 27.47
C PRO A 116 7.24 -7.56 26.98
N ARG A 117 6.01 -7.47 27.53
CA ARG A 117 4.85 -8.24 27.07
C ARG A 117 4.38 -7.80 25.67
N THR A 118 4.41 -6.51 25.40
CA THR A 118 4.10 -5.96 24.07
C THR A 118 5.13 -6.41 23.04
N VAL A 119 6.42 -6.40 23.41
CA VAL A 119 7.50 -6.96 22.56
C VAL A 119 7.23 -8.43 22.25
N HIS A 120 6.84 -9.24 23.26
CA HIS A 120 6.49 -10.64 23.04
C HIS A 120 5.33 -10.79 22.04
N SER A 121 4.28 -9.96 22.16
CA SER A 121 3.16 -9.96 21.21
C SER A 121 3.60 -9.63 19.77
N HIS A 122 4.49 -8.65 19.60
CA HIS A 122 5.07 -8.35 18.28
C HIS A 122 5.85 -9.55 17.74
N LEU A 123 6.64 -10.23 18.57
CA LEU A 123 7.40 -11.41 18.15
C LEU A 123 6.51 -12.57 17.71
N THR A 124 5.37 -12.82 18.38
CA THR A 124 4.40 -13.83 17.93
C THR A 124 3.89 -13.54 16.51
N HIS A 125 3.60 -12.28 16.20
CA HIS A 125 3.18 -11.89 14.86
C HIS A 125 4.31 -11.99 13.84
N VAL A 126 5.54 -11.58 14.21
CA VAL A 126 6.74 -11.72 13.37
C VAL A 126 6.98 -13.20 13.02
N TYR A 127 6.95 -14.10 14.00
CA TYR A 127 7.13 -15.54 13.79
C TYR A 127 6.10 -16.11 12.83
N THR A 128 4.83 -15.73 13.01
CA THR A 128 3.74 -16.16 12.12
C THR A 128 3.96 -15.65 10.70
N LYS A 129 4.34 -14.38 10.53
CA LYS A 129 4.54 -13.76 9.20
C LYS A 129 5.78 -14.29 8.49
N LEU A 130 6.83 -14.64 9.22
CA LEU A 130 8.08 -15.14 8.65
C LEU A 130 8.16 -16.67 8.58
N GLY A 131 7.19 -17.39 9.16
CA GLY A 131 7.20 -18.85 9.24
C GLY A 131 8.32 -19.40 10.13
N LEU A 132 8.67 -18.68 11.20
CA LEU A 132 9.74 -19.03 12.12
C LEU A 132 9.17 -19.60 13.41
N SER A 133 9.91 -20.52 14.04
CA SER A 133 9.50 -21.14 15.29
C SER A 133 10.38 -20.74 16.48
N SER A 134 11.47 -19.99 16.24
CA SER A 134 12.37 -19.59 17.32
C SER A 134 12.98 -18.21 17.13
N ARG A 135 13.32 -17.60 18.28
CA ARG A 135 14.08 -16.37 18.38
C ARG A 135 15.46 -16.48 17.71
N LEU A 136 16.09 -17.65 17.79
CA LEU A 136 17.40 -17.89 17.18
C LEU A 136 17.31 -17.83 15.65
N GLN A 137 16.29 -18.46 15.05
CA GLN A 137 16.04 -18.37 13.61
C GLN A 137 15.78 -16.92 13.18
N LEU A 138 15.01 -16.16 13.98
CA LEU A 138 14.77 -14.74 13.72
C LEU A 138 16.06 -13.93 13.78
N ALA A 139 16.88 -14.12 14.81
CA ALA A 139 18.15 -13.41 14.97
C ALA A 139 19.10 -13.68 13.78
N GLN A 140 19.20 -14.93 13.34
CA GLN A 140 20.02 -15.32 12.20
C GLN A 140 19.54 -14.68 10.88
N GLN A 141 18.23 -14.68 10.61
CA GLN A 141 17.70 -14.05 9.40
C GLN A 141 17.81 -12.53 9.45
N ALA A 142 17.54 -11.91 10.61
CA ALA A 142 17.62 -10.47 10.79
C ALA A 142 19.07 -9.94 10.65
N ALA A 143 20.04 -10.65 11.23
CA ALA A 143 21.46 -10.29 11.10
C ALA A 143 21.95 -10.31 9.64
N ARG A 144 21.64 -11.37 8.89
CA ARG A 144 21.94 -11.48 7.45
C ARG A 144 21.31 -10.34 6.64
N ARG A 145 20.12 -9.89 7.03
CA ARG A 145 19.41 -8.78 6.37
C ARG A 145 20.09 -7.43 6.65
N GLY A 146 20.52 -7.20 7.90
CA GLY A 146 21.28 -6.01 8.28
C GLY A 146 22.65 -5.91 7.58
N GLU A 147 23.31 -7.05 7.35
CA GLU A 147 24.55 -7.13 6.57
C GLU A 147 24.32 -6.81 5.07
N SER A 148 23.21 -7.30 4.50
CA SER A 148 22.85 -7.04 3.09
C SER A 148 22.41 -5.60 2.81
N GLU A 149 21.89 -4.89 3.82
CA GLU A 149 21.54 -3.46 3.73
C GLU A 149 22.75 -2.55 4.05
N ARG A 150 23.79 -3.06 4.74
CA ARG A 150 25.09 -2.41 4.99
C ARG A 150 26.15 -2.72 3.91
N GLY A 151 25.77 -2.71 2.64
CA GLY A 151 26.67 -3.01 1.52
C GLY A 151 28.09 -2.41 1.66
N PRO A 152 29.13 -3.09 1.12
CA PRO A 152 30.51 -3.01 1.59
C PRO A 152 31.03 -1.58 1.59
N SER A 153 31.54 -1.14 2.75
CA SER A 153 32.46 0.00 2.81
C SER A 153 33.66 -0.34 1.92
N ARG A 154 33.68 0.26 0.73
CA ARG A 154 34.75 0.12 -0.25
C ARG A 154 36.04 0.70 0.36
N PRO A 155 37.21 0.04 0.18
CA PRO A 155 38.48 0.51 0.72
C PRO A 155 38.90 1.85 0.13
#